data_AF-A0AAW2EBN5-F1
#
_entry.id   AF-A0AAW2EBN5-F1
#
_cell.length_a   1.000
_cell.length_b   1.000
_cell.length_c   1.000
_cell.angle_alpha   90.00
_cell.angle_beta   90.00
_cell.angle_gamma   90.00
#
_symmetry.space_group_name_H-M   'P 1'
#
loop_
_entity.id
_entity.type
_entity.pdbx_description
1 polymer ?
#
loop_
_entity_poly.entity_id
_entity_poly.type
_entity_poly.pdbx_seq_one_letter_code
_entity_poly.pdbx_strand_id
1 'polypeptide(L)'
;MNAAKDEDDFWFQSEKRSFCFESEVDQLRNDTEKLWGGILNTSNFESELQSTNDLQTTKPLLSIVSDKTLSRILRADDNIEKGLKTEKHFEMVQPNATLRQILLGQPYSLEQYKSLASKTSLLDGAILNGDGNAILIIILFLTKTLKRSLVQRLLSERPDAVNVYIHYLFIRLQTNEITDILTMLGHSSTAAIKNLHIIIKNTKDPNRLLQKLHNCHKALFAMLPDCKEALFLDFYIKLLEWQIAIKKKKNDEDLPLNSSVVESLRYACKYHCNTPKDFVMMSPTVLSQDHDISPRLYQKINLQVKAASGKWDDIDRLLLTKGLLGNIKLQTHLHTEDILRILYKYNAPHTVLEKYLKFIDNLEKRLELAKKLSCHTIVIDVRRYF
;
A
#
# COMPACT_ATOMS: atom_id res chain seq x y z
N MET A 1 52.91 -36.45 -12.53
CA MET A 1 53.69 -35.63 -13.48
C MET A 1 52.73 -34.66 -14.16
N ASN A 2 53.13 -33.40 -14.18
CA ASN A 2 52.50 -32.21 -14.79
C ASN A 2 52.07 -32.44 -16.26
N ALA A 3 51.18 -31.66 -16.89
CA ALA A 3 51.17 -30.20 -16.92
C ALA A 3 49.84 -29.57 -17.36
N ALA A 4 49.65 -28.34 -16.86
CA ALA A 4 48.68 -27.33 -17.28
C ALA A 4 49.02 -26.68 -18.63
N LYS A 5 48.00 -26.12 -19.29
CA LYS A 5 47.94 -25.07 -20.35
C LYS A 5 46.53 -25.14 -20.97
N ASP A 6 45.76 -24.11 -21.29
CA ASP A 6 45.90 -22.64 -21.39
C ASP A 6 44.48 -22.05 -21.17
N GLU A 7 44.32 -21.01 -20.33
CA GLU A 7 43.03 -20.31 -20.08
C GLU A 7 43.03 -18.83 -20.53
N ASP A 8 44.04 -18.37 -21.29
CA ASP A 8 44.25 -16.94 -21.55
C ASP A 8 43.63 -16.36 -22.85
N ASP A 9 42.89 -17.14 -23.64
CA ASP A 9 42.41 -16.69 -24.96
C ASP A 9 41.00 -16.06 -24.99
N PHE A 10 40.30 -15.91 -23.86
CA PHE A 10 38.92 -15.41 -23.87
C PHE A 10 38.79 -13.87 -23.95
N TRP A 11 39.86 -13.11 -23.68
CA TRP A 11 39.75 -11.64 -23.50
C TRP A 11 39.92 -10.78 -24.77
N PHE A 12 40.20 -11.36 -25.95
CA PHE A 12 40.62 -10.57 -27.12
C PHE A 12 39.62 -10.41 -28.29
N GLN A 13 38.33 -10.65 -28.11
CA GLN A 13 37.35 -10.34 -29.17
C GLN A 13 36.38 -9.23 -28.76
N SER A 14 36.86 -7.99 -28.77
CA SER A 14 36.00 -6.80 -28.83
C SER A 14 35.59 -6.54 -30.28
N GLU A 15 34.48 -7.11 -30.72
CA GLU A 15 33.78 -6.60 -31.91
C GLU A 15 33.12 -5.27 -31.57
N LYS A 16 33.66 -4.18 -32.14
CA LYS A 16 33.06 -2.84 -32.11
C LYS A 16 31.71 -2.87 -32.82
N ARG A 17 30.62 -3.07 -32.07
CA ARG A 17 29.28 -2.73 -32.54
C ARG A 17 29.04 -1.25 -32.29
N SER A 18 29.12 -0.45 -33.36
CA SER A 18 28.77 0.97 -33.38
C SER A 18 27.36 1.17 -32.84
N PHE A 19 27.25 1.85 -31.71
CA PHE A 19 25.98 2.22 -31.07
C PHE A 19 25.34 3.35 -31.88
N CYS A 20 24.21 3.07 -32.54
CA CYS A 20 23.44 4.04 -33.32
C CYS A 20 22.27 4.55 -32.46
N PHE A 21 22.18 5.86 -32.27
CA PHE A 21 21.43 6.54 -31.20
C PHE A 21 20.06 7.10 -31.61
N GLU A 22 19.43 6.62 -32.69
CA GLU A 22 18.10 7.10 -33.09
C GLU A 22 16.95 6.31 -32.44
N SER A 23 17.13 5.04 -32.06
CA SER A 23 16.00 4.18 -31.66
C SER A 23 15.49 4.38 -30.22
N GLU A 24 16.28 4.95 -29.30
CA GLU A 24 15.91 5.02 -27.87
C GLU A 24 15.06 6.26 -27.51
N VAL A 25 15.17 7.35 -28.28
CA VAL A 25 14.38 8.57 -28.04
C VAL A 25 12.94 8.38 -28.48
N ASP A 26 12.72 7.66 -29.59
CA ASP A 26 11.39 7.28 -30.06
C ASP A 26 10.71 6.25 -29.13
N GLN A 27 11.50 5.40 -28.47
CA GLN A 27 11.03 4.48 -27.45
C GLN A 27 10.50 5.23 -26.21
N LEU A 28 11.23 6.26 -25.76
CA LEU A 28 10.84 7.10 -24.62
C LEU A 28 9.54 7.85 -24.91
N ARG A 29 9.42 8.42 -26.12
CA ARG A 29 8.21 9.13 -26.57
C ARG A 29 7.00 8.19 -26.64
N ASN A 30 7.15 7.01 -27.23
CA ASN A 30 6.09 5.98 -27.28
C ASN A 30 5.67 5.50 -25.88
N ASP A 31 6.61 5.38 -24.95
CA ASP A 31 6.32 4.94 -23.59
C ASP A 31 5.58 6.03 -22.77
N THR A 32 5.87 7.31 -23.01
CA THR A 32 5.06 8.43 -22.50
C THR A 32 3.66 8.45 -23.12
N GLU A 33 3.51 8.24 -24.43
CA GLU A 33 2.19 8.19 -25.09
C GLU A 33 1.34 7.02 -24.56
N LYS A 34 1.95 5.87 -24.24
CA LYS A 34 1.28 4.75 -23.55
C LYS A 34 0.87 5.07 -22.11
N LEU A 35 1.68 5.84 -21.38
CA LEU A 35 1.31 6.34 -20.05
C LEU A 35 0.10 7.28 -20.11
N TRP A 36 0.05 8.19 -21.09
CA TRP A 36 -1.10 9.06 -21.31
C TRP A 36 -2.37 8.28 -21.71
N GLY A 37 -2.25 7.26 -22.56
CA GLY A 37 -3.37 6.38 -22.94
C GLY A 37 -3.94 5.55 -21.78
N GLY A 38 -3.13 5.21 -20.77
CA GLY A 38 -3.59 4.52 -19.55
C GLY A 38 -4.31 5.44 -18.56
N ILE A 39 -3.90 6.72 -18.49
CA ILE A 39 -4.49 7.73 -17.60
C ILE A 39 -5.84 8.22 -18.12
N LEU A 40 -5.99 8.41 -19.43
CA LEU A 40 -7.27 8.85 -20.03
C LEU A 40 -8.36 7.76 -19.95
N ASN A 41 -7.99 6.48 -20.02
CA ASN A 41 -8.92 5.34 -19.99
C ASN A 41 -9.33 4.89 -18.57
N THR A 42 -8.90 5.59 -17.51
CA THR A 42 -9.30 5.30 -16.13
C THR A 42 -10.25 6.35 -15.53
N SER A 43 -10.76 7.27 -16.35
CA SER A 43 -11.76 8.27 -15.96
C SER A 43 -13.20 7.71 -15.93
N ASN A 44 -13.42 6.58 -15.24
CA ASN A 44 -14.76 6.02 -15.05
C ASN A 44 -15.04 5.56 -13.61
N PHE A 45 -14.51 6.28 -12.62
CA PHE A 45 -14.90 6.14 -11.22
C PHE A 45 -14.77 7.47 -10.46
N GLU A 46 -15.66 8.41 -10.75
CA GLU A 46 -16.06 9.48 -9.82
C GLU A 46 -17.41 10.05 -10.29
N SER A 47 -18.49 9.40 -9.85
CA SER A 47 -19.85 9.97 -9.93
C SER A 47 -20.44 10.01 -8.53
N GLU A 48 -20.03 10.98 -7.73
CA GLU A 48 -20.86 11.55 -6.66
C GLU A 48 -20.22 12.83 -6.13
N LEU A 49 -20.39 13.92 -6.90
CA LEU A 49 -20.45 15.28 -6.37
C LEU A 49 -21.19 16.14 -7.39
N GLN A 50 -22.43 16.47 -7.05
CA GLN A 50 -23.25 17.45 -7.74
C GLN A 50 -22.59 18.82 -7.63
N SER A 51 -22.25 19.46 -8.75
CA SER A 51 -22.17 20.92 -8.82
C SER A 51 -22.49 21.40 -10.23
N THR A 52 -23.75 21.80 -10.39
CA THR A 52 -24.26 22.93 -11.17
C THR A 52 -23.63 23.22 -12.53
N ASN A 53 -24.43 22.98 -13.57
CA ASN A 53 -24.35 23.60 -14.89
C ASN A 53 -23.95 25.08 -14.81
N ASP A 54 -22.87 25.47 -15.48
CA ASP A 54 -22.73 26.78 -16.14
C ASP A 54 -21.51 26.74 -17.08
N LEU A 55 -21.66 26.01 -18.18
CA LEU A 55 -20.76 26.09 -19.32
C LEU A 55 -21.39 27.04 -20.36
N GLN A 56 -21.16 28.35 -20.24
CA GLN A 56 -21.20 29.32 -21.35
C GLN A 56 -20.91 30.75 -20.88
N THR A 57 -19.67 31.20 -21.08
CA THR A 57 -19.29 32.54 -21.60
C THR A 57 -17.76 32.65 -21.55
N THR A 58 -17.08 32.00 -22.49
CA THR A 58 -15.65 32.29 -22.72
C THR A 58 -15.55 33.68 -23.33
N LYS A 59 -15.17 34.66 -22.51
CA LYS A 59 -14.91 36.02 -22.97
C LYS A 59 -13.78 35.98 -24.01
N PRO A 60 -13.87 36.74 -25.12
CA PRO A 60 -12.82 36.77 -26.13
C PRO A 60 -11.49 37.22 -25.50
N LEU A 61 -10.39 36.60 -25.95
CA LEU A 61 -9.03 36.74 -25.39
C LEU A 61 -8.56 38.21 -25.30
N LEU A 62 -9.09 39.07 -26.18
CA LEU A 62 -8.89 40.53 -26.20
C LEU A 62 -9.50 41.28 -25.00
N SER A 63 -10.35 40.64 -24.20
CA SER A 63 -10.88 41.19 -22.95
C SER A 63 -9.98 40.92 -21.74
N ILE A 64 -9.03 39.98 -21.88
CA ILE A 64 -8.13 39.52 -20.80
C ILE A 64 -6.73 40.13 -20.98
N VAL A 65 -6.32 40.38 -22.23
CA VAL A 65 -5.01 40.93 -22.55
C VAL A 65 -5.17 42.11 -23.50
N SER A 66 -4.63 43.28 -23.11
CA SER A 66 -4.67 44.48 -23.97
C SER A 66 -3.89 44.24 -25.26
N ASP A 67 -4.33 44.84 -26.38
CA ASP A 67 -3.62 44.75 -27.67
C ASP A 67 -2.15 45.17 -27.55
N LYS A 68 -1.84 46.15 -26.69
CA LYS A 68 -0.47 46.58 -26.43
C LYS A 68 0.37 45.49 -25.75
N THR A 69 -0.24 44.69 -24.88
CA THR A 69 0.42 43.56 -24.20
C THR A 69 0.58 42.38 -25.14
N LEU A 70 -0.44 42.05 -25.93
CA LEU A 70 -0.38 41.01 -26.96
C LEU A 70 0.70 41.33 -28.01
N SER A 71 0.77 42.60 -28.45
CA SER A 71 1.80 43.08 -29.37
C SER A 71 3.22 42.95 -28.80
N ARG A 72 3.40 43.12 -27.48
CA ARG A 72 4.70 42.96 -26.82
C ARG A 72 5.11 41.49 -26.72
N ILE A 73 4.15 40.59 -26.50
CA ILE A 73 4.38 39.14 -26.45
C ILE A 73 4.76 38.64 -27.85
N LEU A 74 4.00 39.02 -28.88
CA LEU A 74 4.31 38.64 -30.27
C LEU A 74 5.66 39.20 -30.75
N ARG A 75 6.00 40.43 -30.35
CA ARG A 75 7.33 41.02 -30.63
C ARG A 75 8.47 40.33 -29.87
N ALA A 76 8.20 39.73 -28.71
CA ALA A 76 9.19 38.96 -27.99
C ALA A 76 9.48 37.64 -28.72
N ASP A 77 8.47 36.99 -29.30
CA ASP A 77 8.60 35.79 -30.14
C ASP A 77 9.31 36.08 -31.47
N ASP A 78 8.96 37.17 -32.16
CA ASP A 78 9.65 37.58 -33.40
C ASP A 78 11.14 37.88 -33.19
N ASN A 79 11.51 38.36 -32.00
CA ASN A 79 12.91 38.60 -31.63
C ASN A 79 13.65 37.31 -31.27
N ILE A 80 12.94 36.25 -30.86
CA ILE A 80 13.52 34.92 -30.68
C ILE A 80 13.81 34.27 -32.05
N GLU A 81 12.92 34.41 -33.03
CA GLU A 81 13.17 33.92 -34.39
C GLU A 81 14.26 34.69 -35.13
N LYS A 82 14.35 36.02 -34.93
CA LYS A 82 15.41 36.85 -35.54
C LYS A 82 16.76 36.75 -34.84
N GLY A 83 16.82 36.24 -33.61
CA GLY A 83 18.07 35.96 -32.88
C GLY A 83 18.83 34.72 -33.38
N LEU A 84 18.24 33.87 -34.22
CA LEU A 84 18.89 32.65 -34.73
C LEU A 84 19.85 32.86 -35.91
N LYS A 85 20.04 34.09 -36.38
CA LYS A 85 20.92 34.38 -37.54
C LYS A 85 21.96 35.46 -37.25
N THR A 86 22.63 35.44 -36.10
CA THR A 86 23.96 36.06 -36.00
C THR A 86 24.77 35.46 -34.86
N GLU A 87 25.93 34.93 -35.24
CA GLU A 87 27.16 34.79 -34.45
C GLU A 87 27.22 33.84 -33.25
N LYS A 88 28.10 32.85 -33.44
CA LYS A 88 28.76 32.04 -32.42
C LYS A 88 29.46 32.94 -31.40
N HIS A 89 28.79 33.24 -30.30
CA HIS A 89 29.44 33.52 -29.04
C HIS A 89 28.92 32.53 -28.00
N PHE A 90 29.86 31.88 -27.30
CA PHE A 90 29.60 31.00 -26.17
C PHE A 90 28.99 31.82 -25.03
N GLU A 91 27.70 32.12 -25.12
CA GLU A 91 26.94 32.65 -24.01
C GLU A 91 26.52 31.48 -23.11
N MET A 92 26.90 31.60 -21.85
CA MET A 92 26.62 30.67 -20.78
C MET A 92 25.10 30.49 -20.65
N VAL A 93 24.54 29.46 -21.27
CA VAL A 93 23.09 29.19 -21.26
C VAL A 93 22.64 29.03 -19.82
N GLN A 94 21.86 30.01 -19.36
CA GLN A 94 21.32 30.04 -18.02
C GLN A 94 20.45 28.80 -17.81
N PRO A 95 20.61 28.06 -16.70
CA PRO A 95 19.78 26.89 -16.36
C PRO A 95 18.28 27.11 -16.60
N ASN A 96 17.80 28.32 -16.32
CA ASN A 96 16.42 28.74 -16.51
C ASN A 96 15.92 28.66 -17.96
N ALA A 97 16.78 28.89 -18.96
CA ALA A 97 16.39 28.80 -20.37
C ALA A 97 16.14 27.34 -20.78
N THR A 98 17.06 26.44 -20.41
CA THR A 98 16.91 25.00 -20.66
C THR A 98 15.73 24.41 -19.89
N LEU A 99 15.51 24.83 -18.65
CA LEU A 99 14.35 24.38 -17.86
C LEU A 99 13.02 24.83 -18.48
N ARG A 100 12.96 26.04 -19.02
CA ARG A 100 11.78 26.51 -19.79
C ARG A 100 11.56 25.68 -21.05
N GLN A 101 12.61 25.31 -21.77
CA GLN A 101 12.49 24.44 -22.95
C GLN A 101 11.93 23.07 -22.56
N ILE A 102 12.41 22.48 -21.46
CA ILE A 102 11.88 21.21 -20.94
C ILE A 102 10.40 21.34 -20.61
N LEU A 103 10.01 22.38 -19.87
CA LEU A 103 8.63 22.64 -19.47
C LEU A 103 7.70 22.79 -20.68
N LEU A 104 8.17 23.45 -21.73
CA LEU A 104 7.42 23.69 -22.97
C LEU A 104 7.50 22.51 -23.96
N GLY A 105 8.20 21.42 -23.61
CA GLY A 105 8.39 20.27 -24.51
C GLY A 105 9.22 20.58 -25.76
N GLN A 106 10.00 21.66 -25.75
CA GLN A 106 10.87 22.07 -26.84
C GLN A 106 12.18 21.27 -26.86
N PRO A 107 12.88 21.17 -28.00
CA PRO A 107 14.20 20.52 -28.04
C PRO A 107 15.18 21.24 -27.12
N TYR A 108 15.89 20.47 -26.29
CA TYR A 108 16.89 20.96 -25.34
C TYR A 108 18.16 20.09 -25.39
N SER A 109 19.30 20.64 -24.98
CA SER A 109 20.56 19.90 -24.83
C SER A 109 21.12 20.03 -23.42
N LEU A 110 21.41 18.89 -22.80
CA LEU A 110 22.02 18.82 -21.47
C LEU A 110 23.55 18.68 -21.52
N GLU A 111 24.12 18.38 -22.70
CA GLU A 111 25.56 18.13 -22.87
C GLU A 111 26.44 19.37 -22.65
N GLN A 112 25.82 20.55 -22.73
CA GLN A 112 26.48 21.82 -22.44
C GLN A 112 26.83 21.98 -20.94
N TYR A 113 26.13 21.27 -20.04
CA TYR A 113 26.37 21.30 -18.60
C TYR A 113 27.48 20.29 -18.22
N LYS A 114 28.74 20.67 -18.46
CA LYS A 114 29.90 19.77 -18.25
C LYS A 114 30.43 19.75 -16.81
N SER A 115 30.49 20.91 -16.16
CA SER A 115 31.06 21.03 -14.81
C SER A 115 30.08 20.58 -13.73
N LEU A 116 30.62 20.11 -12.59
CA LEU A 116 29.79 19.72 -11.44
C LEU A 116 28.93 20.89 -10.92
N ALA A 117 29.50 22.10 -10.87
CA ALA A 117 28.78 23.31 -10.44
C ALA A 117 27.62 23.65 -11.39
N SER A 118 27.85 23.54 -12.70
CA SER A 118 26.84 23.78 -13.73
C SER A 118 25.69 22.76 -13.64
N LYS A 119 26.02 21.48 -13.44
CA LYS A 119 25.04 20.40 -13.19
C LYS A 119 24.25 20.57 -11.89
N THR A 120 24.90 21.05 -10.84
CA THR A 120 24.27 21.31 -9.54
C THR A 120 23.29 22.48 -9.64
N SER A 121 23.71 23.58 -10.26
CA SER A 121 22.85 24.73 -10.52
C SER A 121 21.64 24.39 -11.41
N LEU A 122 21.81 23.47 -12.37
CA LEU A 122 20.71 22.97 -13.19
C LEU A 122 19.68 22.19 -12.38
N LEU A 123 20.13 21.31 -11.47
CA LEU A 123 19.24 20.58 -10.57
C LEU A 123 18.53 21.51 -9.58
N ASP A 124 19.26 22.45 -8.98
CA ASP A 124 18.68 23.44 -8.06
C ASP A 124 17.62 24.30 -8.75
N GLY A 125 17.90 24.75 -9.98
CA GLY A 125 16.92 25.46 -10.80
C GLY A 125 15.68 24.62 -11.10
N ALA A 126 15.83 23.32 -11.35
CA ALA A 126 14.69 22.43 -11.59
C ALA A 126 13.80 22.27 -10.35
N ILE A 127 14.43 22.11 -9.18
CA ILE A 127 13.72 22.01 -7.90
C ILE A 127 12.95 23.31 -7.61
N LEU A 128 13.57 24.48 -7.83
CA LEU A 128 12.93 25.78 -7.63
C LEU A 128 11.72 26.00 -8.55
N ASN A 129 11.75 25.46 -9.78
CA ASN A 129 10.60 25.54 -10.70
C ASN A 129 9.47 24.56 -10.34
N GLY A 130 9.72 23.58 -9.46
CA GLY A 130 8.70 22.62 -9.00
C GLY A 130 8.19 21.63 -10.04
N ASP A 131 8.84 21.54 -11.21
CA ASP A 131 8.46 20.61 -12.27
C ASP A 131 9.12 19.24 -12.07
N GLY A 132 8.31 18.24 -11.67
CA GLY A 132 8.76 16.87 -11.45
C GLY A 132 9.38 16.21 -12.70
N ASN A 133 8.94 16.56 -13.90
CA ASN A 133 9.51 16.02 -15.14
C ASN A 133 10.91 16.58 -15.37
N ALA A 134 11.09 17.89 -15.23
CA ALA A 134 12.39 18.53 -15.34
C ALA A 134 13.38 17.99 -14.30
N ILE A 135 12.95 17.86 -13.04
CA ILE A 135 13.74 17.26 -11.96
C ILE A 135 14.19 15.85 -12.35
N LEU A 136 13.26 14.99 -12.79
CA LEU A 136 13.57 13.61 -13.17
C LEU A 136 14.55 13.53 -14.35
N ILE A 137 14.30 14.28 -15.43
CA ILE A 137 15.16 14.34 -16.62
C ILE A 137 16.60 14.69 -16.22
N ILE A 138 16.75 15.70 -15.37
CA ILE A 138 18.06 16.14 -14.91
C ILE A 138 18.71 15.08 -14.02
N ILE A 139 17.99 14.46 -13.08
CA ILE A 139 18.53 13.37 -12.26
C ILE A 139 19.02 12.21 -13.12
N LEU A 140 18.28 11.81 -14.16
CA LEU A 140 18.69 10.76 -15.09
C LEU A 140 19.94 11.15 -15.90
N PHE A 141 20.08 12.43 -16.24
CA PHE A 141 21.31 12.94 -16.86
C PHE A 141 22.50 12.90 -15.88
N LEU A 142 22.29 13.23 -14.60
CA LEU A 142 23.33 13.17 -13.58
C LEU A 142 23.78 11.72 -13.31
N THR A 143 22.85 10.76 -13.21
CA THR A 143 23.19 9.35 -12.99
C THR A 143 23.98 8.75 -14.15
N LYS A 144 23.75 9.21 -15.38
CA LYS A 144 24.52 8.81 -16.57
C LYS A 144 25.90 9.46 -16.66
N THR A 145 26.07 10.69 -16.18
CA THR A 145 27.27 11.50 -16.45
C THR A 145 28.19 11.73 -15.26
N LEU A 146 27.78 11.35 -14.04
CA LEU A 146 28.57 11.51 -12.82
C LEU A 146 28.83 10.16 -12.14
N LYS A 147 29.91 10.09 -11.36
CA LYS A 147 30.18 8.93 -10.49
C LYS A 147 29.06 8.79 -9.45
N ARG A 148 28.69 7.56 -9.13
CA ARG A 148 27.62 7.22 -8.17
C ARG A 148 27.72 7.97 -6.85
N SER A 149 28.91 8.06 -6.26
CA SER A 149 29.15 8.76 -4.99
C SER A 149 28.86 10.26 -5.05
N LEU A 150 29.07 10.92 -6.20
CA LEU A 150 28.77 12.33 -6.37
C LEU A 150 27.28 12.58 -6.51
N VAL A 151 26.57 11.75 -7.27
CA VAL A 151 25.10 11.82 -7.41
C VAL A 151 24.46 11.62 -6.05
N GLN A 152 24.93 10.63 -5.30
CA GLN A 152 24.52 10.34 -3.94
C GLN A 152 24.66 11.55 -3.02
N ARG A 153 25.81 12.23 -3.02
CA ARG A 153 26.03 13.45 -2.23
C ARG A 153 25.10 14.59 -2.66
N LEU A 154 24.89 14.79 -3.95
CA LEU A 154 24.00 15.84 -4.46
C LEU A 154 22.54 15.59 -4.02
N LEU A 155 22.09 14.34 -4.09
CA LEU A 155 20.75 13.94 -3.69
C LEU A 155 20.54 14.01 -2.18
N SER A 156 21.57 13.73 -1.36
CA SER A 156 21.44 13.81 0.11
C SER A 156 21.13 15.21 0.64
N GLU A 157 21.49 16.24 -0.12
CA GLU A 157 21.19 17.63 0.23
C GLU A 157 19.81 18.09 -0.27
N ARG A 158 19.10 17.27 -1.08
CA ARG A 158 17.94 17.68 -1.88
C ARG A 158 16.79 16.65 -1.78
N PRO A 159 15.99 16.69 -0.69
CA PRO A 159 14.95 15.68 -0.45
C PRO A 159 13.86 15.65 -1.53
N ASP A 160 13.50 16.78 -2.14
CA ASP A 160 12.46 16.85 -3.18
C ASP A 160 12.88 16.08 -4.44
N ALA A 161 14.14 16.24 -4.86
CA ALA A 161 14.73 15.48 -5.96
C ALA A 161 14.78 13.98 -5.65
N VAL A 162 15.13 13.60 -4.41
CA VAL A 162 15.11 12.22 -3.95
C VAL A 162 13.70 11.61 -4.06
N ASN A 163 12.66 12.33 -3.64
CA ASN A 163 11.29 11.83 -3.68
C ASN A 163 10.82 11.56 -5.11
N VAL A 164 11.10 12.49 -6.05
CA VAL A 164 10.81 12.31 -7.48
C VAL A 164 11.54 11.10 -8.04
N TYR A 165 12.82 10.95 -7.72
CA TYR A 165 13.62 9.83 -8.22
C TYR A 165 13.18 8.48 -7.62
N ILE A 166 12.90 8.41 -6.32
CA ILE A 166 12.36 7.20 -5.67
C ILE A 166 11.03 6.81 -6.30
N HIS A 167 10.16 7.78 -6.61
CA HIS A 167 8.89 7.50 -7.28
C HIS A 167 9.11 6.87 -8.67
N TYR A 168 10.03 7.42 -9.46
CA TYR A 168 10.43 6.83 -10.74
C TYR A 168 10.96 5.40 -10.58
N LEU A 169 11.91 5.18 -9.66
CA LEU A 169 12.48 3.85 -9.41
C LEU A 169 11.42 2.84 -8.93
N PHE A 170 10.45 3.31 -8.15
CA PHE A 170 9.33 2.50 -7.66
C PHE A 170 8.45 2.02 -8.82
N ILE A 171 8.14 2.88 -9.79
CA ILE A 171 7.41 2.50 -11.02
C ILE A 171 8.21 1.48 -11.84
N ARG A 172 9.53 1.66 -11.93
CA ARG A 172 10.43 0.77 -12.68
C ARG A 172 10.82 -0.51 -11.92
N LEU A 173 10.34 -0.69 -10.69
CA LEU A 173 10.64 -1.83 -9.81
C LEU A 173 12.14 -2.01 -9.50
N GLN A 174 12.93 -0.93 -9.52
CA GLN A 174 14.36 -0.92 -9.22
C GLN A 174 14.62 -0.91 -7.70
N THR A 175 14.22 -2.01 -7.05
CA THR A 175 14.27 -2.21 -5.58
C THR A 175 15.66 -2.01 -4.96
N ASN A 176 16.72 -2.48 -5.61
CA ASN A 176 18.10 -2.32 -5.13
C ASN A 176 18.51 -0.84 -5.06
N GLU A 177 18.22 -0.06 -6.11
CA GLU A 177 18.55 1.37 -6.14
C GLU A 177 17.76 2.17 -5.10
N ILE A 178 16.47 1.86 -4.92
CA ILE A 178 15.62 2.46 -3.86
C ILE A 178 16.24 2.20 -2.49
N THR A 179 16.65 0.94 -2.25
CA THR A 179 17.24 0.52 -0.98
C THR A 179 18.56 1.23 -0.73
N ASP A 180 19.44 1.28 -1.72
CA ASP A 180 20.76 1.91 -1.60
C ASP A 180 20.64 3.41 -1.34
N ILE A 181 19.75 4.12 -2.05
CA ILE A 181 19.54 5.56 -1.86
C ILE A 181 18.96 5.83 -0.48
N LEU A 182 17.89 5.15 -0.09
CA LEU A 182 17.25 5.40 1.21
C LEU A 182 18.12 5.00 2.39
N THR A 183 18.87 3.89 2.29
CA THR A 183 19.79 3.45 3.35
C THR A 183 20.92 4.46 3.54
N MET A 184 21.50 4.95 2.44
CA MET A 184 22.52 5.99 2.49
C MET A 184 22.03 7.28 3.16
N LEU A 185 20.76 7.65 2.95
CA LEU A 185 20.14 8.82 3.58
C LEU A 185 19.76 8.59 5.06
N GLY A 186 20.05 7.42 5.63
CA GLY A 186 19.63 7.05 6.98
C GLY A 186 18.16 6.68 7.10
N HIS A 187 17.46 6.47 5.97
CA HIS A 187 16.04 6.13 5.89
C HIS A 187 15.82 4.63 5.62
N SER A 188 16.56 3.77 6.31
CA SER A 188 16.50 2.31 6.12
C SER A 188 15.12 1.70 6.39
N SER A 189 14.35 2.25 7.33
CA SER A 189 12.96 1.82 7.59
C SER A 189 12.05 2.11 6.39
N THR A 190 12.13 3.32 5.83
CA THR A 190 11.42 3.70 4.61
C THR A 190 11.81 2.80 3.43
N ALA A 191 13.08 2.44 3.31
CA ALA A 191 13.56 1.50 2.31
C ALA A 191 12.86 0.13 2.44
N ALA A 192 12.84 -0.42 3.66
CA ALA A 192 12.20 -1.69 3.96
C ALA A 192 10.69 -1.68 3.62
N ILE A 193 9.98 -0.62 3.99
CA ILE A 193 8.54 -0.46 3.73
C ILE A 193 8.26 -0.34 2.22
N LYS A 194 9.07 0.42 1.46
CA LYS A 194 8.90 0.55 0.00
C LYS A 194 9.13 -0.79 -0.70
N ASN A 195 10.14 -1.55 -0.28
CA ASN A 195 10.37 -2.90 -0.80
C ASN A 195 9.21 -3.84 -0.49
N LEU A 196 8.72 -3.83 0.75
CA LEU A 196 7.56 -4.61 1.15
C LEU A 196 6.33 -4.30 0.28
N HIS A 197 6.06 -3.01 0.04
CA HIS A 197 4.96 -2.59 -0.83
C HIS A 197 5.13 -3.14 -2.26
N ILE A 198 6.33 -3.01 -2.84
CA ILE A 198 6.63 -3.53 -4.18
C ILE A 198 6.38 -5.04 -4.23
N ILE A 199 6.81 -5.79 -3.22
CA ILE A 199 6.64 -7.24 -3.14
C ILE A 199 5.15 -7.61 -3.13
N ILE A 200 4.35 -6.99 -2.25
CA ILE A 200 2.92 -7.27 -2.09
C ILE A 200 2.15 -6.93 -3.37
N LYS A 201 2.39 -5.76 -3.97
CA LYS A 201 1.65 -5.29 -5.14
C LYS A 201 1.94 -6.11 -6.40
N ASN A 202 3.17 -6.63 -6.54
CA ASN A 202 3.64 -7.25 -7.78
C ASN A 202 3.77 -8.78 -7.73
N THR A 203 3.45 -9.43 -6.60
CA THR A 203 3.56 -10.88 -6.47
C THR A 203 2.19 -11.52 -6.25
N LYS A 204 1.63 -12.08 -7.33
CA LYS A 204 0.31 -12.75 -7.30
C LYS A 204 0.37 -14.18 -6.76
N ASP A 205 1.47 -14.89 -7.04
CA ASP A 205 1.62 -16.27 -6.55
C ASP A 205 1.88 -16.30 -5.03
N PRO A 206 1.07 -17.01 -4.24
CA PRO A 206 1.16 -17.00 -2.78
C PRO A 206 2.44 -17.61 -2.23
N ASN A 207 2.95 -18.69 -2.84
CA ASN A 207 4.16 -19.36 -2.36
C ASN A 207 5.39 -18.48 -2.64
N ARG A 208 5.45 -17.88 -3.84
CA ARG A 208 6.47 -16.91 -4.21
C ARG A 208 6.39 -15.65 -3.37
N LEU A 209 5.18 -15.18 -3.06
CA LEU A 209 4.97 -14.04 -2.17
C LEU A 209 5.56 -14.35 -0.80
N LEU A 210 5.20 -15.49 -0.20
CA LEU A 210 5.72 -15.93 1.09
C LEU A 210 7.26 -16.01 1.10
N GLN A 211 7.87 -16.60 0.08
CA GLN A 211 9.34 -16.64 -0.06
C GLN A 211 9.95 -15.23 -0.11
N LYS A 212 9.36 -14.31 -0.87
CA LYS A 212 9.83 -12.93 -0.96
C LYS A 212 9.65 -12.17 0.36
N LEU A 213 8.56 -12.40 1.09
CA LEU A 213 8.33 -11.78 2.41
C LEU A 213 9.38 -12.25 3.42
N HIS A 214 9.65 -13.56 3.48
CA HIS A 214 10.72 -14.11 4.32
C HIS A 214 12.10 -13.52 4.00
N ASN A 215 12.43 -13.41 2.71
CA ASN A 215 13.69 -12.80 2.28
C ASN A 215 13.75 -11.31 2.63
N CYS A 216 12.64 -10.57 2.44
CA CYS A 216 12.53 -9.16 2.82
C CYS A 216 12.69 -8.97 4.33
N HIS A 217 12.08 -9.84 5.13
CA HIS A 217 12.23 -9.82 6.58
C HIS A 217 13.70 -10.00 6.98
N LYS A 218 14.35 -11.06 6.48
CA LYS A 218 15.76 -11.36 6.78
C LYS A 218 16.73 -10.29 6.30
N ALA A 219 16.51 -9.73 5.11
CA ALA A 219 17.45 -8.79 4.51
C ALA A 219 17.30 -7.35 5.03
N LEU A 220 16.08 -6.90 5.32
CA LEU A 220 15.79 -5.50 5.61
C LEU A 220 15.29 -5.27 7.04
N PHE A 221 14.35 -6.09 7.52
CA PHE A 221 13.72 -5.87 8.83
C PHE A 221 14.51 -6.46 10.01
N ALA A 222 15.28 -7.53 9.78
CA ALA A 222 16.12 -8.14 10.83
C ALA A 222 17.16 -7.15 11.42
N MET A 223 17.57 -6.16 10.63
CA MET A 223 18.50 -5.10 11.05
C MET A 223 17.78 -3.88 11.65
N LEU A 224 16.45 -3.93 11.79
CA LEU A 224 15.59 -2.82 12.23
C LEU A 224 14.66 -3.25 13.38
N PRO A 225 15.21 -3.57 14.57
CA PRO A 225 14.42 -4.11 15.68
C PRO A 225 13.34 -3.16 16.21
N ASP A 226 13.55 -1.85 16.08
CA ASP A 226 12.59 -0.82 16.55
C ASP A 226 11.49 -0.49 15.52
N CYS A 227 11.51 -1.14 14.35
CA CYS A 227 10.53 -0.90 13.29
C CYS A 227 9.22 -1.64 13.58
N LYS A 228 8.15 -0.90 13.90
CA LYS A 228 6.83 -1.45 14.20
C LYS A 228 6.26 -2.26 13.03
N GLU A 229 6.62 -1.90 11.81
CA GLU A 229 6.24 -2.58 10.58
C GLU A 229 6.83 -3.99 10.46
N ALA A 230 7.91 -4.30 11.21
CA ALA A 230 8.43 -5.66 11.31
C ALA A 230 7.38 -6.61 11.93
N LEU A 231 6.71 -6.17 13.01
CA LEU A 231 5.62 -6.95 13.64
C LEU A 231 4.47 -7.20 12.66
N PHE A 232 4.12 -6.18 11.86
CA PHE A 232 3.11 -6.35 10.82
C PHE A 232 3.52 -7.41 9.80
N LEU A 233 4.78 -7.38 9.33
CA LEU A 233 5.30 -8.35 8.39
C LEU A 233 5.29 -9.78 8.97
N ASP A 234 5.69 -9.94 10.24
CA ASP A 234 5.65 -11.23 10.93
C ASP A 234 4.23 -11.80 11.02
N PHE A 235 3.26 -10.97 11.44
CA PHE A 235 1.86 -11.39 11.45
C PHE A 235 1.36 -11.72 10.04
N TYR A 236 1.76 -10.96 9.02
CA TYR A 236 1.32 -11.24 7.67
C TYR A 236 1.89 -12.56 7.13
N ILE A 237 3.17 -12.84 7.39
CA ILE A 237 3.82 -14.11 7.03
C ILE A 237 3.09 -15.29 7.70
N LYS A 238 2.89 -15.24 9.02
CA LYS A 238 2.20 -16.30 9.77
C LYS A 238 0.79 -16.57 9.24
N LEU A 239 0.04 -15.50 8.96
CA LEU A 239 -1.32 -15.62 8.42
C LEU A 239 -1.31 -16.29 7.05
N LEU A 240 -0.40 -15.87 6.16
CA LEU A 240 -0.32 -16.41 4.80
C LEU A 240 0.10 -17.88 4.81
N GLU A 241 1.03 -18.28 5.69
CA GLU A 241 1.41 -19.68 5.92
C GLU A 241 0.22 -20.52 6.35
N TRP A 242 -0.55 -20.03 7.32
CA TRP A 242 -1.77 -20.67 7.81
C TRP A 242 -2.82 -20.84 6.70
N GLN A 243 -3.09 -19.80 5.91
CA GLN A 243 -4.05 -19.84 4.81
C GLN A 243 -3.60 -20.81 3.69
N ILE A 244 -2.32 -20.84 3.35
CA ILE A 244 -1.75 -21.79 2.38
C ILE A 244 -1.90 -23.23 2.90
N ALA A 245 -1.63 -23.46 4.19
CA ALA A 245 -1.77 -24.78 4.81
C ALA A 245 -3.22 -25.30 4.76
N ILE A 246 -4.21 -24.43 4.99
CA ILE A 246 -5.62 -24.77 4.86
C ILE A 246 -6.01 -25.08 3.43
N LYS A 247 -5.61 -24.24 2.47
CA LYS A 247 -5.94 -24.43 1.05
C LYS A 247 -5.42 -25.76 0.51
N LYS A 248 -4.28 -26.25 1.01
CA LYS A 248 -3.73 -27.57 0.63
C LYS A 248 -4.61 -28.75 1.07
N LYS A 249 -5.45 -28.58 2.09
CA LYS A 249 -6.23 -29.68 2.66
C LYS A 249 -7.55 -29.98 1.95
N LYS A 250 -8.04 -29.11 1.05
CA LYS A 250 -9.21 -29.33 0.15
C LYS A 250 -10.50 -29.90 0.80
N ASN A 251 -10.69 -29.76 2.11
CA ASN A 251 -11.79 -30.45 2.83
C ASN A 251 -13.02 -29.57 3.09
N ASP A 252 -12.87 -28.25 3.11
CA ASP A 252 -13.89 -27.30 3.58
C ASP A 252 -14.12 -26.19 2.52
N GLU A 253 -15.02 -25.24 2.81
CA GLU A 253 -15.25 -24.07 1.95
C GLU A 253 -13.93 -23.35 1.62
N ASP A 254 -13.79 -22.83 0.39
CA ASP A 254 -12.57 -22.13 -0.01
C ASP A 254 -12.43 -20.80 0.75
N LEU A 255 -11.43 -20.69 1.63
CA LEU A 255 -10.99 -19.43 2.20
C LEU A 255 -10.09 -18.70 1.19
N PRO A 256 -10.44 -17.50 0.71
CA PRO A 256 -9.57 -16.72 -0.16
C PRO A 256 -8.24 -16.40 0.53
N LEU A 257 -7.15 -16.50 -0.22
CA LEU A 257 -5.83 -16.06 0.24
C LEU A 257 -5.83 -14.54 0.42
N ASN A 258 -5.07 -14.04 1.39
CA ASN A 258 -5.08 -12.64 1.84
C ASN A 258 -6.41 -12.20 2.50
N SER A 259 -7.24 -13.13 2.93
CA SER A 259 -8.36 -12.81 3.82
C SER A 259 -7.83 -12.20 5.13
N SER A 260 -8.61 -11.30 5.73
CA SER A 260 -8.24 -10.69 7.01
C SER A 260 -8.08 -11.74 8.13
N VAL A 261 -7.37 -11.37 9.20
CA VAL A 261 -7.26 -12.21 10.42
C VAL A 261 -8.65 -12.54 10.99
N VAL A 262 -9.59 -11.59 10.97
CA VAL A 262 -10.96 -11.79 11.47
C VAL A 262 -11.72 -12.82 10.63
N GLU A 263 -11.59 -12.77 9.31
CA GLU A 263 -12.26 -13.72 8.42
C GLU A 263 -11.62 -15.12 8.53
N SER A 264 -10.29 -15.17 8.64
CA SER A 264 -9.55 -16.40 8.92
C SER A 264 -9.95 -17.01 10.27
N LEU A 265 -10.16 -16.19 11.31
CA LEU A 265 -10.63 -16.65 12.61
C LEU A 265 -12.08 -17.15 12.54
N ARG A 266 -12.95 -16.45 11.82
CA ARG A 266 -14.33 -16.92 11.59
C ARG A 266 -14.34 -18.28 10.91
N TYR A 267 -13.52 -18.45 9.89
CA TYR A 267 -13.32 -19.73 9.19
C TYR A 267 -12.84 -20.82 10.15
N ALA A 268 -11.78 -20.54 10.93
CA ALA A 268 -11.23 -21.47 11.92
C ALA A 268 -12.27 -21.88 12.97
N CYS A 269 -13.09 -20.93 13.44
CA CYS A 269 -14.18 -21.21 14.37
C CYS A 269 -15.28 -22.08 13.73
N LYS A 270 -15.54 -21.93 12.42
CA LYS A 270 -16.58 -22.69 11.71
C LYS A 270 -16.17 -24.15 11.48
N TYR A 271 -14.92 -24.38 11.06
CA TYR A 271 -14.46 -25.69 10.58
C TYR A 271 -13.47 -26.41 11.49
N HIS A 272 -12.75 -25.68 12.34
CA HIS A 272 -11.57 -26.23 13.02
C HIS A 272 -11.62 -26.10 14.56
N CYS A 273 -12.79 -25.85 15.16
CA CYS A 273 -12.92 -25.82 16.63
C CYS A 273 -12.59 -27.15 17.33
N ASN A 274 -12.79 -28.29 16.65
CA ASN A 274 -12.59 -29.63 17.21
C ASN A 274 -11.49 -30.39 16.46
N THR A 275 -10.40 -29.70 16.08
CA THR A 275 -9.33 -30.35 15.31
C THR A 275 -8.62 -31.42 16.16
N PRO A 276 -8.39 -32.64 15.61
CA PRO A 276 -7.54 -33.66 16.24
C PRO A 276 -6.14 -33.11 16.56
N LYS A 277 -5.43 -33.77 17.49
CA LYS A 277 -4.12 -33.31 18.00
C LYS A 277 -3.09 -33.00 16.91
N ASP A 278 -3.13 -33.68 15.78
CA ASP A 278 -2.22 -33.46 14.65
C ASP A 278 -2.50 -32.18 13.85
N PHE A 279 -3.57 -31.46 14.18
CA PHE A 279 -4.07 -30.30 13.46
C PHE A 279 -4.27 -29.06 14.33
N VAL A 280 -3.71 -29.07 15.54
CA VAL A 280 -3.82 -27.98 16.53
C VAL A 280 -3.34 -26.64 15.96
N MET A 281 -2.35 -26.63 15.07
CA MET A 281 -1.88 -25.38 14.42
C MET A 281 -2.95 -24.66 13.59
N MET A 282 -3.98 -25.36 13.13
CA MET A 282 -5.10 -24.74 12.39
C MET A 282 -6.28 -24.37 13.28
N SER A 283 -6.18 -24.63 14.59
CA SER A 283 -7.26 -24.34 15.53
C SER A 283 -7.45 -22.83 15.67
N PRO A 284 -8.69 -22.37 15.95
CA PRO A 284 -8.96 -20.96 16.21
C PRO A 284 -8.17 -20.43 17.42
N THR A 285 -7.85 -21.29 18.40
CA THR A 285 -7.04 -20.93 19.57
C THR A 285 -5.62 -20.56 19.21
N VAL A 286 -4.94 -21.38 18.39
CA VAL A 286 -3.57 -21.09 17.95
C VAL A 286 -3.53 -19.84 17.09
N LEU A 287 -4.46 -19.71 16.13
CA LEU A 287 -4.57 -18.50 15.32
C LEU A 287 -4.80 -17.24 16.17
N SER A 288 -5.60 -17.35 17.24
CA SER A 288 -5.83 -16.25 18.18
C SER A 288 -4.57 -15.85 18.95
N GLN A 289 -3.73 -16.83 19.32
CA GLN A 289 -2.47 -16.59 20.03
C GLN A 289 -1.41 -15.99 19.09
N ASP A 290 -1.28 -16.53 17.88
CA ASP A 290 -0.28 -16.10 16.90
C ASP A 290 -0.47 -14.66 16.41
N HIS A 291 -1.71 -14.15 16.48
CA HIS A 291 -2.08 -12.80 16.06
C HIS A 291 -2.54 -11.89 17.20
N ASP A 292 -2.29 -12.27 18.46
CA ASP A 292 -2.64 -11.49 19.65
C ASP A 292 -4.11 -10.99 19.65
N ILE A 293 -5.03 -11.88 19.26
CA ILE A 293 -6.45 -11.55 19.20
C ILE A 293 -7.00 -11.50 20.62
N SER A 294 -7.56 -10.34 21.00
CA SER A 294 -8.13 -10.17 22.33
C SER A 294 -9.20 -11.24 22.66
N PRO A 295 -9.28 -11.71 23.93
CA PRO A 295 -10.29 -12.69 24.34
C PRO A 295 -11.72 -12.24 24.06
N ARG A 296 -11.99 -10.94 24.13
CA ARG A 296 -13.28 -10.33 23.79
C ARG A 296 -13.64 -10.51 22.32
N LEU A 297 -12.70 -10.20 21.40
CA LEU A 297 -12.92 -10.36 19.96
C LEU A 297 -13.05 -11.84 19.58
N TYR A 298 -12.21 -12.69 20.15
CA TYR A 298 -12.28 -14.14 19.96
C TYR A 298 -13.65 -14.70 20.36
N GLN A 299 -14.11 -14.40 21.58
CA GLN A 299 -15.41 -14.87 22.06
C GLN A 299 -16.56 -14.32 21.20
N LYS A 300 -16.48 -13.06 20.76
CA LYS A 300 -17.48 -12.45 19.87
C LYS A 300 -17.59 -13.19 18.54
N ILE A 301 -16.46 -13.49 17.88
CA ILE A 301 -16.45 -14.19 16.59
C ILE A 301 -16.97 -15.63 16.76
N ASN A 302 -16.50 -16.35 17.78
CA ASN A 302 -16.95 -17.71 18.05
C ASN A 302 -18.46 -17.77 18.34
N LEU A 303 -18.97 -16.82 19.13
CA LEU A 303 -20.41 -16.67 19.37
C LEU A 303 -21.19 -16.43 18.08
N GLN A 304 -20.73 -15.52 17.22
CA GLN A 304 -21.38 -15.24 15.94
C GLN A 304 -21.43 -16.47 15.02
N VAL A 305 -20.35 -17.24 14.95
CA VAL A 305 -20.28 -18.47 14.14
C VAL A 305 -21.26 -19.53 14.64
N LYS A 306 -21.33 -19.75 15.96
CA LYS A 306 -22.25 -20.72 16.57
C LYS A 306 -23.71 -20.28 16.41
N ALA A 307 -24.01 -19.00 16.62
CA ALA A 307 -25.33 -18.42 16.44
C ALA A 307 -25.81 -18.52 14.98
N ALA A 308 -24.95 -18.20 14.02
CA ALA A 308 -25.23 -18.35 12.59
C ALA A 308 -25.52 -19.82 12.20
N SER A 309 -24.98 -20.77 12.94
CA SER A 309 -25.21 -22.21 12.74
C SER A 309 -26.45 -22.74 13.47
N GLY A 310 -27.17 -21.89 14.21
CA GLY A 310 -28.32 -22.30 15.04
C GLY A 310 -27.96 -23.26 16.20
N LYS A 311 -26.68 -23.40 16.55
CA LYS A 311 -26.20 -24.34 17.57
C LYS A 311 -26.26 -23.71 18.97
N TRP A 312 -27.47 -23.49 19.47
CA TRP A 312 -27.70 -22.79 20.75
C TRP A 312 -27.10 -23.52 21.96
N ASP A 313 -27.11 -24.86 21.96
CA ASP A 313 -26.47 -25.66 23.03
C ASP A 313 -24.95 -25.46 23.09
N ASP A 314 -24.29 -25.25 21.94
CA ASP A 314 -22.87 -24.96 21.90
C ASP A 314 -22.56 -23.56 22.44
N ILE A 315 -23.50 -22.62 22.32
CA ILE A 315 -23.39 -21.28 22.89
C ILE A 315 -23.49 -21.36 24.42
N ASP A 316 -24.37 -22.21 24.94
CA ASP A 316 -24.45 -22.47 26.37
C ASP A 316 -23.13 -23.03 26.92
N ARG A 317 -22.53 -24.00 26.23
CA ARG A 317 -21.21 -24.54 26.62
C ARG A 317 -20.10 -23.49 26.54
N LEU A 318 -20.22 -22.51 25.66
CA LEU A 318 -19.25 -21.42 25.49
C LEU A 318 -19.39 -20.34 26.59
N LEU A 319 -20.62 -20.03 27.00
CA LEU A 319 -20.91 -18.87 27.84
C LEU A 319 -21.26 -19.24 29.29
N LEU A 320 -21.63 -20.48 29.58
CA LEU A 320 -22.14 -20.88 30.89
C LEU A 320 -21.20 -21.86 31.58
N THR A 321 -20.95 -21.60 32.85
CA THR A 321 -20.15 -22.46 33.72
C THR A 321 -20.95 -22.80 34.98
N LYS A 322 -20.75 -24.01 35.52
CA LYS A 322 -21.34 -24.42 36.80
C LYS A 322 -20.46 -23.93 37.95
N GLY A 323 -21.04 -23.16 38.87
CA GLY A 323 -20.37 -22.75 40.11
C GLY A 323 -20.32 -23.88 41.15
N LEU A 324 -19.55 -23.68 42.23
CA LEU A 324 -19.36 -24.66 43.31
C LEU A 324 -20.69 -25.15 43.95
N LEU A 325 -21.71 -24.30 44.01
CA LEU A 325 -23.02 -24.62 44.59
C LEU A 325 -24.07 -25.05 43.55
N GLY A 326 -23.64 -25.41 42.33
CA GLY A 326 -24.54 -25.78 41.24
C GLY A 326 -25.20 -24.60 40.51
N ASN A 327 -25.01 -23.36 40.98
CA ASN A 327 -25.51 -22.17 40.31
C ASN A 327 -24.80 -21.94 38.96
N ILE A 328 -25.59 -21.68 37.92
CA ILE A 328 -25.08 -21.37 36.59
C ILE A 328 -24.60 -19.91 36.56
N LYS A 329 -23.38 -19.68 36.09
CA LYS A 329 -22.79 -18.35 35.93
C LYS A 329 -22.43 -18.09 34.47
N LEU A 330 -22.53 -16.81 34.07
CA LEU A 330 -22.11 -16.35 32.75
C LEU A 330 -20.58 -16.10 32.76
N GLN A 331 -19.84 -16.89 31.99
CA GLN A 331 -18.40 -16.77 31.79
C GLN A 331 -18.13 -16.06 30.47
N THR A 332 -17.96 -14.74 30.51
CA THR A 332 -17.84 -13.93 29.30
C THR A 332 -16.96 -12.71 29.44
N HIS A 333 -16.32 -12.33 28.34
CA HIS A 333 -15.61 -11.07 28.13
C HIS A 333 -16.49 -10.03 27.42
N LEU A 334 -17.76 -10.34 27.15
CA LEU A 334 -18.73 -9.49 26.48
C LEU A 334 -19.78 -9.00 27.47
N HIS A 335 -20.35 -7.84 27.20
CA HIS A 335 -21.54 -7.41 27.92
C HIS A 335 -22.73 -8.29 27.52
N THR A 336 -23.59 -8.64 28.48
CA THR A 336 -24.78 -9.46 28.25
C THR A 336 -25.68 -8.88 27.15
N GLU A 337 -25.75 -7.55 27.03
CA GLU A 337 -26.43 -6.87 25.92
C GLU A 337 -25.84 -7.19 24.55
N ASP A 338 -24.52 -7.23 24.41
CA ASP A 338 -23.87 -7.55 23.14
C ASP A 338 -24.15 -9.00 22.74
N ILE A 339 -24.18 -9.90 23.73
CA ILE A 339 -24.58 -11.31 23.54
C ILE A 339 -26.02 -11.37 23.03
N LEU A 340 -26.96 -10.72 23.72
CA LEU A 340 -28.37 -10.69 23.33
C LEU A 340 -28.58 -10.10 21.93
N ARG A 341 -27.88 -9.03 21.59
CA ARG A 341 -27.92 -8.44 20.23
C ARG A 341 -27.44 -9.42 19.17
N ILE A 342 -26.36 -10.16 19.44
CA ILE A 342 -25.85 -11.17 18.51
C ILE A 342 -26.87 -12.30 18.36
N LEU A 343 -27.40 -12.84 19.46
CA LEU A 343 -28.39 -13.91 19.43
C LEU A 343 -29.65 -13.50 18.66
N TYR A 344 -30.18 -12.30 18.95
CA TYR A 344 -31.34 -11.77 18.26
C TYR A 344 -31.09 -11.56 16.76
N LYS A 345 -29.92 -11.01 16.39
CA LYS A 345 -29.51 -10.84 14.99
C LYS A 345 -29.51 -12.16 14.20
N TYR A 346 -29.21 -13.27 14.85
CA TYR A 346 -29.21 -14.61 14.23
C TYR A 346 -30.48 -15.41 14.53
N ASN A 347 -31.60 -14.74 14.84
CA ASN A 347 -32.92 -15.34 15.04
C ASN A 347 -32.95 -16.42 16.13
N ALA A 348 -32.26 -16.18 17.25
CA ALA A 348 -32.36 -17.06 18.40
C ALA A 348 -33.82 -17.16 18.89
N PRO A 349 -34.29 -18.37 19.25
CA PRO A 349 -35.61 -18.53 19.84
C PRO A 349 -35.78 -17.67 21.10
N HIS A 350 -37.00 -17.22 21.36
CA HIS A 350 -37.29 -16.42 22.56
C HIS A 350 -36.85 -17.14 23.85
N THR A 351 -36.99 -18.46 23.93
CA THR A 351 -36.53 -19.26 25.08
C THR A 351 -35.02 -19.11 25.36
N VAL A 352 -34.22 -19.00 24.30
CA VAL A 352 -32.77 -18.75 24.40
C VAL A 352 -32.53 -17.32 24.88
N LEU A 353 -33.18 -16.33 24.28
CA LEU A 353 -33.04 -14.91 24.67
C LEU A 353 -33.44 -14.68 26.13
N GLU A 354 -34.57 -15.27 26.56
CA GLU A 354 -35.08 -15.21 27.92
C GLU A 354 -34.09 -15.77 28.94
N LYS A 355 -33.38 -16.85 28.59
CA LYS A 355 -32.33 -17.42 29.42
C LYS A 355 -31.20 -16.42 29.69
N TYR A 356 -30.74 -15.72 28.64
CA TYR A 356 -29.64 -14.75 28.78
C TYR A 356 -30.09 -13.43 29.44
N LEU A 357 -31.35 -13.02 29.25
CA LEU A 357 -31.93 -11.84 29.93
C LEU A 357 -31.90 -11.97 31.46
N LYS A 358 -32.00 -13.19 32.01
CA LYS A 358 -31.94 -13.45 33.46
C LYS A 358 -30.61 -13.06 34.11
N PHE A 359 -29.52 -12.94 33.33
CA PHE A 359 -28.21 -12.52 33.82
C PHE A 359 -28.03 -10.98 33.86
N ILE A 360 -29.07 -10.19 33.57
CA ILE A 360 -29.02 -8.72 33.71
C ILE A 360 -29.57 -8.35 35.08
N ASP A 361 -28.71 -7.95 36.03
CA ASP A 361 -29.13 -7.70 37.41
C ASP A 361 -30.09 -6.51 37.56
N ASN A 362 -29.90 -5.45 36.77
CA ASN A 362 -30.77 -4.28 36.79
C ASN A 362 -32.15 -4.62 36.18
N LEU A 363 -33.19 -4.62 37.02
CA LEU A 363 -34.55 -4.97 36.63
C LEU A 363 -35.15 -4.03 35.56
N GLU A 364 -34.90 -2.74 35.66
CA GLU A 364 -35.38 -1.75 34.68
C GLU A 364 -34.75 -1.97 33.32
N LYS A 365 -33.43 -2.18 33.28
CA LYS A 365 -32.69 -2.51 32.06
C LYS A 365 -33.10 -3.85 31.47
N ARG A 366 -33.33 -4.85 32.32
CA ARG A 366 -33.85 -6.17 31.90
C ARG A 366 -35.23 -6.03 31.27
N LEU A 367 -36.12 -5.22 31.85
CA LEU A 367 -37.46 -4.95 31.32
C LEU A 367 -37.40 -4.24 29.96
N GLU A 368 -36.54 -3.23 29.82
CA GLU A 368 -36.33 -2.50 28.56
C GLU A 368 -35.88 -3.44 27.43
N LEU A 369 -34.86 -4.25 27.70
CA LEU A 369 -34.34 -5.21 26.72
C LEU A 369 -35.34 -6.32 26.40
N ALA A 370 -36.07 -6.83 27.40
CA ALA A 370 -37.10 -7.84 27.17
C ALA A 370 -38.22 -7.31 26.25
N LYS A 371 -38.64 -6.04 26.42
CA LYS A 371 -39.60 -5.39 25.51
C LYS A 371 -39.03 -5.27 24.10
N LYS A 372 -37.78 -4.81 23.96
CA LYS A 372 -37.11 -4.63 22.67
C LYS A 372 -36.93 -5.94 21.90
N LEU A 373 -36.74 -7.05 22.62
CA LEU A 373 -36.54 -8.39 22.06
C LEU A 373 -37.84 -9.21 21.97
N SER A 374 -38.99 -8.61 22.28
CA SER A 374 -40.31 -9.27 22.31
C SER A 374 -40.38 -10.51 23.22
N CYS A 375 -39.63 -10.52 24.32
CA CYS A 375 -39.63 -11.60 25.32
C CYS A 375 -40.71 -11.36 26.39
N HIS A 376 -41.98 -11.65 26.07
CA HIS A 376 -43.13 -11.33 26.91
C HIS A 376 -43.10 -12.00 28.29
N THR A 377 -42.57 -13.22 28.41
CA THR A 377 -42.48 -13.95 29.68
C THR A 377 -41.66 -13.17 30.71
N ILE A 378 -40.50 -12.67 30.30
CA ILE A 378 -39.61 -11.88 31.16
C ILE A 378 -40.24 -10.53 31.52
N VAL A 379 -41.01 -9.92 30.61
CA VAL A 379 -41.74 -8.68 30.89
C VAL A 379 -42.75 -8.88 32.02
N ILE A 380 -43.50 -9.99 32.00
CA ILE A 380 -44.48 -10.33 33.03
C ILE A 380 -43.76 -10.62 34.36
N ASP A 381 -42.70 -11.42 34.33
CA ASP A 381 -41.96 -11.80 35.53
C ASP A 381 -41.32 -10.60 36.23
N VAL A 382 -40.66 -9.71 35.48
CA VAL A 382 -40.01 -8.52 36.05
C VAL A 382 -41.03 -7.55 36.64
N ARG A 383 -42.20 -7.39 36.00
CA ARG A 383 -43.28 -6.54 36.51
C ARG A 383 -43.88 -7.02 37.84
N ARG A 384 -43.67 -8.26 38.26
CA ARG A 384 -44.12 -8.75 39.58
C ARG A 384 -43.25 -8.23 40.74
N TYR A 385 -42.08 -7.67 40.46
CA TYR A 385 -41.15 -7.13 41.45
C TYR A 385 -41.27 -5.61 41.61
N PHE A 386 -42.07 -4.95 40.77
CA PHE A 386 -42.48 -3.57 40.89
C PHE A 386 -43.92 -3.53 41.40
#